data_AF-A0A084U9C0-F1
#
_entry.id   AF-A0A084U9C0-F1
#
_cell.length_a   1.000
_cell.length_b   1.000
_cell.length_c   1.000
_cell.angle_alpha   90.00
_cell.angle_beta   90.00
_cell.angle_gamma   90.00
#
_symmetry.space_group_name_H-M   'P 1'
#
loop_
_entity.id
_entity.type
_entity.pdbx_description
1 polymer ?
#
loop_
_entity_poly.entity_id
_entity_poly.type
_entity_poly.pdbx_seq_one_letter_code
_entity_poly.pdbx_strand_id
1 'polypeptide(L)'
;MSGNKPPQSVADAANKGLELRRTFNRGGTSVGVARARDLKNRRNLSDDTVKRMKSYFARHKVDKRAKNWGDEDNPSAGYIAWLLWGGDEGRDWVDGLQID
;
A
#
# COMPACT_ATOMS: atom_id res chain seq x y z
N MET A 1 12.23 -1.31 -20.72
CA MET A 1 11.41 -0.90 -19.56
C MET A 1 10.65 -2.12 -19.09
N SER A 2 11.20 -2.82 -18.10
CA SER A 2 10.50 -3.87 -17.36
C SER A 2 9.36 -3.21 -16.58
N GLY A 3 8.11 -3.51 -16.93
CA GLY A 3 6.97 -3.07 -16.14
C GLY A 3 6.84 -3.95 -14.90
N ASN A 4 6.90 -3.37 -13.70
CA ASN A 4 6.65 -4.12 -12.47
C ASN A 4 5.14 -4.22 -12.25
N LYS A 5 4.54 -5.36 -12.63
CA LYS A 5 3.10 -5.59 -12.50
C LYS A 5 2.74 -6.05 -11.08
N PRO A 6 1.83 -5.34 -10.36
CA PRO A 6 1.36 -5.79 -9.06
C PRO A 6 0.65 -7.16 -9.14
N PRO A 7 0.98 -8.09 -8.21
CA PRO A 7 0.19 -9.28 -7.96
C PRO A 7 -1.25 -8.95 -7.58
N GLN A 8 -2.15 -9.94 -7.72
CA GLN A 8 -3.56 -9.76 -7.37
C GLN A 8 -3.76 -9.41 -5.89
N SER A 9 -3.01 -10.06 -4.99
CA SER A 9 -3.06 -9.81 -3.55
C SER A 9 -2.73 -8.35 -3.18
N VAL A 10 -1.77 -7.73 -3.88
CA VAL A 10 -1.44 -6.30 -3.72
C VAL A 10 -2.59 -5.41 -4.18
N ALA A 11 -3.23 -5.76 -5.29
CA ALA A 11 -4.39 -5.04 -5.82
C ALA A 11 -5.59 -5.10 -4.85
N ASP A 12 -5.84 -6.27 -4.27
CA ASP A 12 -6.93 -6.50 -3.32
C ASP A 12 -6.71 -5.70 -2.03
N ALA A 13 -5.47 -5.68 -1.50
CA ALA A 13 -5.11 -4.87 -0.35
C ALA A 13 -5.28 -3.37 -0.62
N ALA A 14 -4.85 -2.89 -1.80
CA ALA A 14 -5.04 -1.51 -2.21
C ALA A 14 -6.53 -1.13 -2.35
N ASN A 15 -7.35 -2.04 -2.87
CA ASN A 15 -8.80 -1.85 -2.95
C ASN A 15 -9.42 -1.75 -1.55
N LYS A 16 -9.08 -2.67 -0.64
CA LYS A 16 -9.51 -2.62 0.77
C LYS A 16 -9.11 -1.30 1.43
N GLY A 17 -7.88 -0.82 1.20
CA GLY A 17 -7.42 0.46 1.72
C GLY A 17 -8.26 1.64 1.23
N LEU A 18 -8.65 1.65 -0.05
CA LEU A 18 -9.52 2.70 -0.61
C LEU A 18 -10.93 2.66 -0.02
N GLU A 19 -11.49 1.46 0.19
CA GLU A 19 -12.80 1.28 0.81
C GLU A 19 -12.80 1.75 2.26
N LEU A 20 -11.81 1.33 3.06
CA LEU A 20 -11.67 1.78 4.44
C LEU A 20 -11.46 3.29 4.53
N ARG A 21 -10.65 3.87 3.64
CA ARG A 21 -10.47 5.32 3.59
C ARG A 21 -11.80 6.03 3.27
N ARG A 22 -12.62 5.48 2.39
CA ARG A 22 -13.94 6.04 2.06
C ARG A 22 -14.89 5.98 3.27
N THR A 23 -14.86 4.90 4.03
CA THR A 23 -15.72 4.70 5.21
C THR A 23 -15.27 5.56 6.40
N PHE A 24 -13.99 5.56 6.72
CA PHE A 24 -13.46 6.19 7.94
C PHE A 24 -12.85 7.58 7.73
N ASN A 25 -12.77 8.04 6.48
CA ASN A 25 -12.27 9.35 6.08
C ASN A 25 -10.89 9.70 6.67
N ARG A 26 -9.98 8.72 6.78
CA ARG A 26 -8.62 8.91 7.31
C ARG A 26 -7.62 7.95 6.65
N GLY A 27 -6.33 8.24 6.84
CA GLY A 27 -5.24 7.43 6.33
C GLY A 27 -4.76 7.86 4.93
N GLY A 28 -3.44 7.95 4.80
CA GLY A 28 -2.74 8.28 3.55
C GLY A 28 -2.90 9.73 3.08
N THR A 29 -1.98 10.15 2.22
CA THR A 29 -2.06 11.41 1.47
C THR A 29 -2.67 11.18 0.09
N SER A 30 -2.86 12.24 -0.70
CA SER A 30 -3.25 12.12 -2.12
C SER A 30 -2.32 11.20 -2.92
N VAL A 31 -1.02 11.17 -2.58
CA VAL A 31 -0.03 10.25 -3.17
C VAL A 31 -0.36 8.80 -2.85
N GLY A 32 -0.71 8.48 -1.60
CA GLY A 32 -1.15 7.14 -1.21
C GLY A 32 -2.43 6.72 -1.92
N VAL A 33 -3.39 7.63 -2.07
CA VAL A 33 -4.64 7.35 -2.83
C VAL A 33 -4.35 7.09 -4.31
N ALA A 34 -3.49 7.89 -4.93
CA ALA A 34 -3.07 7.68 -6.32
C ALA A 34 -2.36 6.33 -6.48
N ARG A 35 -1.44 5.99 -5.56
CA ARG A 35 -0.76 4.69 -5.52
C ARG A 35 -1.76 3.54 -5.44
N ALA A 36 -2.73 3.62 -4.54
CA ALA A 36 -3.75 2.58 -4.39
C ALA A 36 -4.58 2.39 -5.67
N ARG A 37 -4.87 3.48 -6.39
CA ARG A 37 -5.58 3.41 -7.68
C ARG A 37 -4.75 2.73 -8.76
N ASP A 38 -3.45 2.98 -8.82
CA ASP A 38 -2.56 2.27 -9.76
C ASP A 38 -2.46 0.78 -9.41
N LEU A 39 -2.30 0.47 -8.11
CA LEU A 39 -2.19 -0.90 -7.60
C LEU A 39 -3.44 -1.73 -7.83
N LYS A 40 -4.63 -1.22 -7.48
CA LYS A 40 -5.89 -1.96 -7.65
C LYS A 40 -6.18 -2.30 -9.12
N ASN A 41 -5.74 -1.43 -10.03
CA ASN A 41 -5.88 -1.61 -11.47
C ASN A 41 -4.72 -2.42 -12.07
N ARG A 42 -3.79 -2.91 -11.24
CA ARG A 42 -2.60 -3.68 -11.62
C ARG A 42 -1.82 -3.03 -12.76
N ARG A 43 -1.69 -1.70 -12.71
CA ARG A 43 -0.89 -0.94 -13.66
C ARG A 43 0.58 -1.30 -13.49
N ASN A 44 1.30 -1.41 -14.61
CA ASN A 44 2.75 -1.56 -14.56
C ASN A 44 3.37 -0.34 -13.90
N LEU A 45 4.23 -0.60 -12.92
CA LEU A 45 4.91 0.42 -12.15
C LEU A 45 6.36 0.58 -12.63
N SER A 46 6.86 1.81 -12.61
CA SER A 46 8.28 2.09 -12.84
C SER A 46 9.15 1.64 -11.67
N ASP A 47 10.43 1.44 -11.93
CA ASP A 47 11.42 1.09 -10.90
C ASP A 47 11.50 2.15 -9.80
N ASP A 48 11.49 3.44 -10.15
CA ASP A 48 11.44 4.55 -9.18
C ASP A 48 10.21 4.48 -8.27
N THR A 49 9.08 4.08 -8.85
CA THR A 49 7.86 3.88 -8.08
C THR A 49 8.02 2.75 -7.08
N VAL A 50 8.58 1.62 -7.50
CA VAL A 50 8.78 0.47 -6.61
C VAL A 50 9.81 0.80 -5.53
N LYS A 51 10.89 1.52 -5.86
CA LYS A 51 11.85 2.05 -4.89
C LYS A 51 11.15 2.93 -3.85
N ARG A 52 10.23 3.81 -4.26
CA ARG A 52 9.40 4.61 -3.32
C ARG A 52 8.50 3.74 -2.44
N MET A 53 7.94 2.65 -2.96
CA MET A 53 7.16 1.69 -2.17
C MET A 53 8.04 1.02 -1.10
N LYS A 54 9.24 0.52 -1.48
CA LYS A 54 10.23 -0.03 -0.53
C LYS A 54 10.53 0.96 0.61
N SER A 55 10.87 2.21 0.25
CA SER A 55 11.15 3.26 1.24
C SER A 55 9.94 3.66 2.10
N TYR A 56 8.72 3.54 1.56
CA TYR A 56 7.51 3.75 2.34
C TYR A 56 7.36 2.69 3.42
N PHE A 57 7.40 1.41 3.06
CA PHE A 57 7.20 0.32 4.00
C PHE A 57 8.29 0.25 5.08
N ALA A 58 9.55 0.52 4.72
CA ALA A 58 10.65 0.57 5.68
C ALA A 58 10.41 1.62 6.79
N ARG A 59 9.95 2.82 6.43
CA ARG A 59 9.71 3.92 7.39
C ARG A 59 8.45 3.74 8.23
N HIS A 60 7.40 3.13 7.67
CA HIS A 60 6.10 3.01 8.33
C HIS A 60 5.87 1.66 9.00
N LYS A 61 6.88 0.76 9.02
CA LYS A 61 6.80 -0.51 9.76
C LYS A 61 6.48 -0.31 11.25
N VAL A 62 6.92 0.80 11.84
CA VAL A 62 6.63 1.14 13.26
C VAL A 62 5.16 1.43 13.51
N ASP A 63 4.41 1.90 12.49
CA ASP A 63 2.99 2.24 12.61
C ASP A 63 2.14 1.01 12.93
N LYS A 64 2.63 -0.21 12.63
CA LYS A 64 1.97 -1.47 13.00
C LYS A 64 1.73 -1.64 14.50
N ARG A 65 2.43 -0.85 15.33
CA ARG A 65 2.30 -0.86 16.80
C ARG A 65 1.21 0.09 17.31
N ALA A 66 0.59 0.88 16.44
CA ALA A 66 -0.47 1.80 16.84
C ALA A 66 -1.71 1.06 17.34
N LYS A 67 -2.46 1.69 18.24
CA LYS A 67 -3.78 1.20 18.69
C LYS A 67 -4.69 0.99 17.47
N ASN A 68 -5.48 -0.08 17.50
CA ASN A 68 -6.43 -0.48 16.45
C ASN A 68 -5.78 -0.74 15.08
N TRP A 69 -4.52 -1.18 15.05
CA TRP A 69 -3.94 -1.69 13.81
C TRP A 69 -4.73 -2.92 13.32
N GLY A 70 -5.29 -2.83 12.11
CA GLY A 70 -6.04 -3.93 11.50
C GLY A 70 -7.41 -4.22 12.11
N ASP A 71 -7.90 -3.36 13.00
CA ASP A 71 -9.25 -3.45 13.57
C ASP A 71 -10.31 -3.35 12.47
N GLU A 72 -11.34 -4.21 12.50
CA GLU A 72 -12.35 -4.31 11.44
C GLU A 72 -13.36 -3.15 11.49
N ASP A 73 -13.68 -2.67 12.68
CA ASP A 73 -14.72 -1.66 12.91
C ASP A 73 -14.15 -0.24 13.05
N ASN A 74 -12.87 -0.11 13.44
CA ASN A 74 -12.22 1.16 13.71
C ASN A 74 -10.70 1.12 13.42
N PRO A 75 -10.28 0.80 12.18
CA PRO A 75 -8.86 0.66 11.84
C PRO A 75 -8.10 1.96 12.00
N SER A 76 -6.85 1.87 12.46
CA SER A 76 -5.96 3.02 12.59
C SER A 76 -5.69 3.70 11.25
N ALA A 77 -5.39 5.00 11.27
CA ALA A 77 -5.03 5.74 10.05
C ALA A 77 -3.75 5.16 9.39
N GLY A 78 -2.82 4.64 10.21
CA GLY A 78 -1.61 3.95 9.73
C GLY A 78 -1.94 2.66 8.98
N TYR A 79 -2.90 1.86 9.48
CA TYR A 79 -3.32 0.63 8.78
C TYR A 79 -3.98 0.94 7.44
N ILE A 80 -4.86 1.94 7.39
CA ILE A 80 -5.47 2.36 6.12
C ILE A 80 -4.39 2.85 5.15
N ALA A 81 -3.45 3.68 5.61
CA ALA A 81 -2.32 4.13 4.79
C ALA A 81 -1.50 2.95 4.26
N TRP A 82 -1.18 1.98 5.12
CA TRP A 82 -0.44 0.77 4.75
C TRP A 82 -1.12 -0.02 3.64
N LEU A 83 -2.45 -0.21 3.75
CA LEU A 83 -3.23 -0.87 2.71
C LEU A 83 -3.26 -0.07 1.40
N LEU A 84 -3.32 1.27 1.43
CA LEU A 84 -3.25 2.09 0.22
C LEU A 84 -1.93 1.89 -0.55
N TRP A 85 -0.86 1.48 0.13
CA TRP A 85 0.41 1.13 -0.50
C TRP A 85 0.53 -0.35 -0.89
N GLY A 86 -0.51 -1.15 -0.66
CA GLY A 86 -0.57 -2.57 -1.05
C GLY A 86 -0.51 -3.54 0.14
N GLY A 87 -0.49 -3.05 1.37
CA GLY A 87 -0.47 -3.92 2.54
C GLY A 87 0.82 -4.72 2.71
N ASP A 88 0.77 -5.77 3.51
CA ASP A 88 1.91 -6.69 3.69
C ASP A 88 2.28 -7.37 2.37
N GLU A 89 1.30 -7.67 1.53
CA GLU A 89 1.50 -8.22 0.19
C GLU A 89 2.29 -7.27 -0.72
N GLY A 90 1.97 -5.98 -0.64
CA GLY A 90 2.69 -4.94 -1.37
C GLY A 90 4.13 -4.82 -0.88
N ARG A 91 4.35 -4.91 0.44
CA ARG A 91 5.69 -4.91 1.03
C ARG A 91 6.50 -6.10 0.54
N ASP A 92 5.99 -7.31 0.72
CA ASP A 92 6.71 -8.54 0.39
C ASP A 92 6.97 -8.64 -1.12
N TRP A 93 6.01 -8.21 -1.94
CA TRP A 93 6.19 -8.10 -3.38
C TRP A 93 7.36 -7.19 -3.75
N VAL A 94 7.37 -5.95 -3.23
CA VAL A 94 8.43 -5.02 -3.62
C VAL A 94 9.78 -5.43 -3.06
N ASP A 95 9.85 -5.95 -1.82
CA ASP A 95 11.08 -6.45 -1.21
C ASP A 95 11.74 -7.55 -2.06
N GLY A 96 10.93 -8.42 -2.70
CA GLY A 96 11.41 -9.49 -3.58
C GLY A 96 11.86 -9.08 -4.99
N LEU A 97 11.60 -7.83 -5.40
CA LEU A 97 12.02 -7.35 -6.72
C LEU A 97 13.50 -6.96 -6.74
N GLN A 98 14.24 -7.50 -7.70
CA GLN A 98 15.58 -7.02 -8.07
C GLN A 98 15.41 -5.78 -8.95
N ILE A 99 15.86 -4.63 -8.45
CA ILE A 99 15.76 -3.35 -9.14
C ILE A 99 17.10 -2.65 -8.97
N ASP A 100 17.76 -2.41 -10.09
CA ASP A 100 19.05 -1.72 -10.20
C ASP A 100 18.90 -0.22 -9.93
#